data_AF-A0A7H8KUY7-F1
#
_entry.id   AF-A0A7H8KUY7-F1
#
_cell.length_a   1.000
_cell.length_b   1.000
_cell.length_c   1.000
_cell.angle_alpha   90.00
_cell.angle_beta   90.00
_cell.angle_gamma   90.00
#
_symmetry.space_group_name_H-M   'P 1'
#
loop_
_entity.id
_entity.type
_entity.pdbx_description
1 polymer ?
#
loop_
_entity_poly.entity_id
_entity_poly.type
_entity_poly.pdbx_seq_one_letter_code
_entity_poly.pdbx_strand_id
1 'polypeptide(L)'
;MLFRDELPPRTGPWASRFDSEESLVQAEDALRAAALATHDLSPVLPFEAVYGPFMNCAGKATAFAIDPREPYGPDGEVNYVRADFLTLGLLYGVYRPAEGTGPAGPVDEGDLWNTTVYPYPGGVLDPTTVPLAELGLDVPGVDRRFVHFCAAALGVEAVDDLGELRDTFDAAWPDYREVIRAGLLHVVRNRPLSVDRWYQLTYVRFPDQQDLTAYLAQVYAYLFDGFDAMPPAPQ
;
A
#
# COMPACT_ATOMS: atom_id res chain seq x y z
N MET A 1 -16.51 16.27 -3.56
CA MET A 1 -15.75 15.13 -4.12
C MET A 1 -16.75 14.18 -4.75
N LEU A 2 -16.64 13.87 -6.06
CA LEU A 2 -17.48 12.84 -6.67
C LEU A 2 -17.04 11.47 -6.12
N PHE A 3 -17.97 10.76 -5.49
CA PHE A 3 -17.80 9.32 -5.27
C PHE A 3 -17.63 8.67 -6.65
N ARG A 4 -16.46 8.06 -6.89
CA ARG A 4 -16.16 7.37 -8.16
C ARG A 4 -17.12 6.18 -8.29
N ASP A 5 -18.10 6.27 -9.19
CA ASP A 5 -19.03 5.17 -9.51
C ASP A 5 -18.38 4.12 -10.43
N GLU A 6 -17.23 4.42 -11.03
CA GLU A 6 -16.47 3.51 -11.88
C GLU A 6 -15.22 3.02 -11.16
N LEU A 7 -15.09 1.70 -11.09
CA LEU A 7 -13.88 1.03 -10.64
C LEU A 7 -12.73 1.34 -11.60
N PRO A 8 -11.54 1.74 -11.11
CA PRO A 8 -10.38 1.92 -11.98
C PRO A 8 -10.05 0.62 -12.73
N PRO A 9 -9.38 0.71 -13.89
CA PRO A 9 -9.09 -0.46 -14.74
C PRO A 9 -8.28 -1.56 -14.05
N ARG A 10 -7.56 -1.23 -12.97
CA ARG A 10 -6.97 -2.17 -12.03
C ARG A 10 -7.79 -2.14 -10.75
N THR A 11 -8.46 -3.24 -10.46
CA THR A 11 -9.07 -3.44 -9.15
C THR A 11 -8.31 -4.55 -8.47
N GLY A 12 -7.89 -4.33 -7.22
CA GLY A 12 -7.69 -5.46 -6.33
C GLY A 12 -9.00 -6.26 -6.23
N PRO A 13 -9.05 -7.35 -5.47
CA PRO A 13 -10.31 -8.07 -5.26
C PRO A 13 -11.46 -7.20 -4.72
N TRP A 14 -11.21 -5.96 -4.28
CA TRP A 14 -12.19 -5.08 -3.67
C TRP A 14 -12.15 -3.67 -4.24
N ALA A 15 -13.33 -3.13 -4.55
CA ALA A 15 -13.61 -1.71 -4.56
C ALA A 15 -13.71 -1.23 -3.12
N SER A 16 -12.92 -0.25 -2.68
CA SER A 16 -12.99 0.23 -1.29
C SER A 16 -13.23 1.74 -1.20
N ARG A 17 -13.89 2.18 -0.13
CA ARG A 17 -14.06 3.60 0.19
C ARG A 17 -14.36 3.81 1.66
N PHE A 18 -14.05 5.00 2.16
CA PHE A 18 -14.60 5.49 3.43
C PHE A 18 -16.08 5.86 3.25
N ASP A 19 -16.88 5.61 4.27
CA ASP A 19 -18.32 5.91 4.26
C ASP A 19 -18.65 7.32 4.74
N SER A 20 -17.67 8.03 5.31
CA SER A 20 -17.79 9.43 5.71
C SER A 20 -16.45 10.16 5.64
N GLU A 21 -16.51 11.49 5.51
CA GLU A 21 -15.34 12.37 5.60
C GLU A 21 -14.68 12.30 6.98
N GLU A 22 -15.47 12.19 8.05
CA GLU A 22 -14.96 12.03 9.42
C GLU A 22 -14.11 10.76 9.55
N SER A 23 -14.55 9.63 8.96
CA SER A 23 -13.76 8.40 8.93
C SER A 23 -12.43 8.63 8.20
N LEU A 24 -12.47 9.21 7.00
CA LEU A 24 -11.27 9.48 6.20
C LEU A 24 -10.27 10.35 6.99
N VAL A 25 -10.72 11.45 7.59
CA VAL A 25 -9.85 12.36 8.36
C VAL A 25 -9.24 11.64 9.56
N GLN A 26 -10.03 10.85 10.30
CA GLN A 26 -9.51 10.08 11.43
C GLN A 26 -8.44 9.05 11.00
N ALA A 27 -8.63 8.39 9.85
CA ALA A 27 -7.62 7.50 9.29
C ALA A 27 -6.36 8.26 8.85
N GLU A 28 -6.52 9.38 8.15
CA GLU A 28 -5.40 10.19 7.67
C GLU A 28 -4.55 10.70 8.83
N ASP A 29 -5.16 11.23 9.89
CA ASP A 29 -4.46 11.73 11.07
C ASP A 29 -3.70 10.60 11.78
N ALA A 30 -4.32 9.43 11.95
CA ALA A 30 -3.67 8.28 12.59
C ALA A 30 -2.50 7.74 11.76
N LEU A 31 -2.68 7.63 10.44
CA LEU A 31 -1.63 7.17 9.53
C LEU A 31 -0.48 8.18 9.43
N ARG A 32 -0.77 9.49 9.40
CA ARG A 32 0.26 10.53 9.37
C ARG A 32 1.07 10.54 10.66
N ALA A 33 0.40 10.41 11.81
CA ALA A 33 1.07 10.26 13.09
C ALA A 33 1.96 9.01 13.14
N ALA A 34 1.50 7.88 12.60
CA ALA A 34 2.30 6.67 12.50
C ALA A 34 3.52 6.86 11.58
N ALA A 35 3.34 7.47 10.41
CA ALA A 35 4.42 7.77 9.46
C ALA A 35 5.56 8.55 10.14
N LEU A 36 5.22 9.63 10.85
CA LEU A 36 6.18 10.44 11.59
C LEU A 36 6.85 9.65 12.72
N ALA A 37 6.08 8.87 13.47
CA ALA A 37 6.60 8.11 14.61
C ALA A 37 7.55 6.97 14.21
N THR A 38 7.33 6.36 13.05
CA THR A 38 8.10 5.19 12.59
C THR A 38 9.03 5.48 11.42
N HIS A 39 9.08 6.73 10.93
CA HIS A 39 9.78 7.10 9.71
C HIS A 39 9.39 6.18 8.54
N ASP A 40 8.10 6.10 8.26
CA ASP A 40 7.53 5.25 7.20
C ASP A 40 6.63 6.10 6.31
N LEU A 41 6.96 6.24 5.03
CA LEU A 41 6.12 6.98 4.09
C LEU A 41 4.89 6.18 3.62
N SER A 42 4.79 4.92 4.02
CA SER A 42 3.78 3.98 3.54
C SER A 42 3.06 3.24 4.68
N PRO A 43 2.74 3.89 5.82
CA PRO A 43 2.32 3.18 7.02
C PRO A 43 1.04 2.35 6.76
N VAL A 44 0.99 1.18 7.40
CA VAL A 44 -0.20 0.34 7.43
C VAL A 44 -0.61 0.12 8.87
N LEU A 45 -1.88 0.39 9.18
CA LEU A 45 -2.44 0.24 10.52
C LEU A 45 -3.63 -0.74 10.50
N PRO A 46 -3.80 -1.57 11.54
CA PRO A 46 -5.05 -2.28 11.74
C PRO A 46 -6.22 -1.30 11.86
N PHE A 47 -7.34 -1.59 11.20
CA PHE A 47 -8.51 -0.72 11.18
C PHE A 47 -9.08 -0.49 12.59
N GLU A 48 -9.07 -1.52 13.43
CA GLU A 48 -9.47 -1.42 14.84
C GLU A 48 -8.52 -0.56 15.69
N ALA A 49 -7.25 -0.41 15.29
CA ALA A 49 -6.31 0.44 16.02
C ALA A 49 -6.67 1.93 15.88
N VAL A 50 -7.40 2.29 14.81
CA VAL A 50 -7.83 3.67 14.54
C VAL A 50 -9.25 3.93 15.02
N TYR A 51 -10.18 3.02 14.70
CA TYR A 51 -11.60 3.23 15.00
C TYR A 51 -12.08 2.57 16.29
N GLY A 52 -11.22 1.78 16.95
CA GLY A 52 -11.58 0.97 18.10
C GLY A 52 -12.12 -0.41 17.70
N PRO A 53 -12.36 -1.29 18.68
CA PRO A 53 -12.65 -2.70 18.39
C PRO A 53 -14.06 -2.93 17.82
N PHE A 54 -14.16 -3.96 16.97
CA PHE A 54 -15.39 -4.60 16.52
C PHE A 54 -16.44 -3.61 15.99
N MET A 55 -17.58 -3.47 16.67
CA MET A 55 -18.70 -2.64 16.21
C MET A 55 -18.35 -1.15 16.04
N ASN A 56 -17.26 -0.66 16.63
CA ASN A 56 -16.84 0.72 16.41
C ASN A 56 -16.31 0.96 14.97
N CYS A 57 -15.88 -0.10 14.29
CA CYS A 57 -15.51 -0.10 12.88
C CYS A 57 -16.73 -0.09 11.94
N ALA A 58 -17.92 -0.45 12.44
CA ALA A 58 -19.11 -0.58 11.61
C ALA A 58 -19.50 0.78 10.99
N GLY A 59 -19.66 0.79 9.66
CA GLY A 59 -20.03 1.99 8.90
C GLY A 59 -18.90 3.02 8.75
N LYS A 60 -17.64 2.63 9.00
CA LYS A 60 -16.49 3.51 8.75
C LYS A 60 -16.00 3.43 7.31
N ALA A 61 -16.06 2.24 6.71
CA ALA A 61 -15.69 1.98 5.34
C ALA A 61 -16.53 0.83 4.75
N THR A 62 -16.72 0.88 3.43
CA THR A 62 -17.36 -0.18 2.66
C THR A 62 -16.37 -0.68 1.61
N ALA A 63 -16.35 -1.99 1.42
CA ALA A 63 -15.72 -2.61 0.28
C ALA A 63 -16.68 -3.58 -0.40
N PHE A 64 -16.67 -3.59 -1.73
CA PHE A 64 -17.51 -4.48 -2.52
C PHE A 64 -16.74 -5.10 -3.69
N ALA A 65 -17.16 -6.29 -4.08
CA ALA A 65 -16.58 -7.06 -5.19
C ALA A 65 -17.70 -7.81 -5.92
N ILE A 66 -17.39 -8.33 -7.10
CA ILE A 66 -18.27 -9.31 -7.77
C ILE A 66 -18.03 -10.68 -7.12
N ASP A 67 -19.09 -11.42 -6.80
CA ASP A 67 -18.95 -12.77 -6.27
C ASP A 67 -18.21 -13.66 -7.30
N PRO A 68 -17.02 -14.21 -6.97
CA PRO A 68 -16.26 -15.01 -7.92
C PRO A 68 -16.88 -16.39 -8.19
N ARG A 69 -17.79 -16.88 -7.34
CA ARG A 69 -18.46 -18.17 -7.48
C ARG A 69 -19.77 -18.06 -8.24
N GLU A 70 -20.51 -16.98 -8.01
CA GLU A 70 -21.79 -16.71 -8.66
C GLU A 70 -21.83 -15.25 -9.14
N PRO A 71 -21.09 -14.88 -10.21
CA PRO A 71 -20.94 -13.48 -10.63
C PRO A 71 -22.24 -12.82 -11.09
N TYR A 72 -23.21 -13.63 -11.53
CA TYR A 72 -24.51 -13.16 -12.02
C TYR A 72 -25.63 -13.91 -11.31
N GLY A 73 -26.66 -13.16 -10.92
CA GLY A 73 -27.88 -13.71 -10.31
C GLY A 73 -28.80 -14.40 -11.33
N PRO A 74 -29.90 -15.03 -10.86
CA PRO A 74 -30.88 -15.70 -11.72
C PRO A 74 -31.58 -14.78 -12.73
N ASP A 75 -31.59 -13.47 -12.49
CA ASP A 75 -32.12 -12.40 -13.31
C ASP A 75 -31.10 -11.79 -14.28
N GLY A 76 -29.83 -12.22 -14.21
CA GLY A 76 -28.73 -11.73 -15.05
C GLY A 76 -28.01 -10.49 -14.50
N GLU A 77 -28.42 -9.97 -13.34
CA GLU A 77 -27.76 -8.85 -12.67
C GLU A 77 -26.43 -9.27 -12.02
N VAL A 78 -25.49 -8.33 -11.91
CA VAL A 78 -24.20 -8.59 -11.25
C VAL A 78 -24.40 -8.82 -9.76
N ASN A 79 -23.86 -9.92 -9.24
CA ASN A 79 -23.93 -10.27 -7.84
C ASN A 79 -22.78 -9.62 -7.06
N TYR A 80 -23.07 -8.57 -6.30
CA TYR A 80 -22.08 -7.88 -5.48
C TYR A 80 -22.03 -8.42 -4.06
N VAL A 81 -20.82 -8.72 -3.59
CA VAL A 81 -20.54 -9.09 -2.19
C VAL A 81 -19.90 -7.92 -1.45
N ARG A 82 -20.13 -7.83 -0.14
CA ARG A 82 -19.50 -6.83 0.74
C ARG A 82 -18.42 -7.49 1.58
N ALA A 83 -17.33 -6.78 1.77
CA ALA A 83 -16.23 -7.24 2.59
C ALA A 83 -16.45 -6.95 4.08
N ASP A 84 -15.72 -7.67 4.93
CA ASP A 84 -15.73 -7.48 6.38
C ASP A 84 -14.52 -6.64 6.82
N PHE A 85 -14.77 -5.46 7.38
CA PHE A 85 -13.74 -4.61 8.00
C PHE A 85 -13.60 -4.82 9.52
N LEU A 86 -14.50 -5.59 10.14
CA LEU A 86 -14.61 -5.69 11.59
C LEU A 86 -13.49 -6.54 12.20
N THR A 87 -12.88 -7.45 11.44
CA THR A 87 -11.91 -8.42 11.99
C THR A 87 -10.51 -8.30 11.43
N LEU A 88 -10.37 -7.99 10.13
CA LEU A 88 -9.10 -8.02 9.41
C LEU A 88 -8.84 -6.74 8.61
N GLY A 89 -9.67 -5.71 8.84
CA GLY A 89 -9.51 -4.44 8.14
C GLY A 89 -8.14 -3.83 8.38
N LEU A 90 -7.60 -3.20 7.34
CA LEU A 90 -6.36 -2.43 7.35
C LEU A 90 -6.61 -1.04 6.77
N LEU A 91 -5.82 -0.08 7.22
CA LEU A 91 -5.73 1.26 6.68
C LEU A 91 -4.34 1.44 6.10
N TYR A 92 -4.27 1.91 4.86
CA TYR A 92 -3.04 2.16 4.15
C TYR A 92 -2.91 3.65 3.89
N GLY A 93 -1.74 4.21 4.23
CA GLY A 93 -1.36 5.56 3.86
C GLY A 93 -0.16 5.52 2.92
N VAL A 94 -0.16 6.41 1.92
CA VAL A 94 0.99 6.69 1.07
C VAL A 94 1.24 8.19 1.10
N TYR A 95 2.43 8.55 1.57
CA TYR A 95 2.87 9.92 1.75
C TYR A 95 4.12 10.20 0.95
N ARG A 96 4.35 11.48 0.71
CA ARG A 96 5.61 12.00 0.22
C ARG A 96 6.03 13.21 1.04
N PRO A 97 7.33 13.47 1.19
CA PRO A 97 7.80 14.70 1.80
C PRO A 97 7.26 15.93 1.06
N ALA A 98 6.90 16.98 1.79
CA ALA A 98 6.52 18.26 1.21
C ALA A 98 7.72 18.94 0.54
N GLU A 99 7.47 19.77 -0.46
CA GLU A 99 8.53 20.60 -1.05
C GLU A 99 9.20 21.48 0.03
N GLY A 100 10.54 21.50 0.04
CA GLY A 100 11.31 22.24 1.03
C GLY A 100 11.63 21.47 2.32
N THR A 101 11.12 20.24 2.46
CA THR A 101 11.53 19.34 3.56
C THR A 101 13.05 19.15 3.57
N GLY A 102 13.65 19.26 4.75
CA GLY A 102 15.09 19.17 4.91
C GLY A 102 15.67 17.76 4.67
N PRO A 103 16.99 17.63 4.54
CA PRO A 103 17.65 16.34 4.27
C PRO A 103 17.55 15.32 5.41
N ALA A 104 17.08 15.75 6.59
CA ALA A 104 16.86 14.89 7.75
C ALA A 104 15.54 14.10 7.66
N GLY A 105 14.64 14.46 6.74
CA GLY A 105 13.29 13.91 6.67
C GLY A 105 12.22 14.86 7.22
N PRO A 106 10.95 14.51 7.03
CA PRO A 106 9.81 15.16 7.67
C PRO A 106 9.92 15.19 9.20
N VAL A 107 9.55 16.30 9.83
CA VAL A 107 9.60 16.48 11.30
C VAL A 107 8.21 16.69 11.89
N ASP A 108 7.31 17.31 11.13
CA ASP A 108 5.92 17.52 11.53
C ASP A 108 4.93 17.15 10.42
N GLU A 109 3.65 17.27 10.73
CA GLU A 109 2.57 16.89 9.82
C GLU A 109 2.57 17.70 8.52
N GLY A 110 3.03 18.95 8.55
CA GLY A 110 3.09 19.82 7.37
C GLY A 110 4.17 19.39 6.36
N ASP A 111 5.15 18.62 6.82
CA ASP A 111 6.21 18.04 5.99
C ASP A 111 5.78 16.76 5.26
N LEU A 112 4.55 16.28 5.46
CA LEU A 112 4.01 15.08 4.79
C LEU A 112 2.77 15.43 3.96
N TRP A 113 2.87 15.24 2.66
CA TRP A 113 1.72 15.31 1.75
C TRP A 113 1.17 13.91 1.53
N ASN A 114 -0.15 13.78 1.72
CA ASN A 114 -0.84 12.56 1.36
C ASN A 114 -0.96 12.45 -0.16
N THR A 115 -0.60 11.29 -0.69
CA THR A 115 -0.91 10.89 -2.07
C THR A 115 -2.13 9.98 -2.09
N THR A 116 -2.18 9.00 -1.18
CA THR A 116 -3.30 8.05 -1.09
C THR A 116 -3.61 7.69 0.37
N VAL A 117 -4.90 7.63 0.72
CA VAL A 117 -5.40 6.92 1.91
C VAL A 117 -6.51 5.98 1.48
N TYR A 118 -6.43 4.71 1.85
CA TYR A 118 -7.49 3.76 1.53
C TYR A 118 -7.69 2.69 2.61
N PRO A 119 -8.95 2.26 2.83
CA PRO A 119 -9.25 1.13 3.68
C PRO A 119 -9.23 -0.17 2.86
N TYR A 120 -8.69 -1.26 3.41
CA TYR A 120 -8.75 -2.58 2.77
C TYR A 120 -9.29 -3.64 3.74
N PRO A 121 -10.20 -4.53 3.33
CA PRO A 121 -10.83 -5.51 4.24
C PRO A 121 -9.93 -6.67 4.68
N GLY A 122 -8.61 -6.50 4.59
CA GLY A 122 -7.62 -7.51 4.91
C GLY A 122 -7.36 -8.50 3.78
N GLY A 123 -6.15 -9.07 3.79
CA GLY A 123 -5.67 -10.01 2.79
C GLY A 123 -5.26 -11.36 3.33
N VAL A 124 -4.80 -12.21 2.42
CA VAL A 124 -4.20 -13.51 2.78
C VAL A 124 -2.93 -13.30 3.62
N LEU A 125 -2.20 -12.22 3.32
CA LEU A 125 -1.04 -11.78 4.09
C LEU A 125 -1.35 -10.45 4.75
N ASP A 126 -1.19 -10.41 6.07
CA ASP A 126 -1.25 -9.18 6.84
C ASP A 126 0.15 -8.53 6.86
N PRO A 127 0.36 -7.39 6.17
CA PRO A 127 1.66 -6.72 6.11
C PRO A 127 2.14 -6.25 7.48
N THR A 128 1.25 -6.05 8.46
CA THR A 128 1.59 -5.55 9.79
C THR A 128 2.17 -6.64 10.70
N THR A 129 1.81 -7.91 10.47
CA THR A 129 2.17 -9.03 11.34
C THR A 129 2.97 -10.15 10.68
N VAL A 130 2.91 -10.34 9.35
CA VAL A 130 3.63 -11.42 8.66
C VAL A 130 5.13 -11.42 9.00
N PRO A 131 5.73 -12.51 9.49
CA PRO A 131 7.14 -12.52 9.84
C PRO A 131 8.05 -12.26 8.62
N LEU A 132 9.08 -11.42 8.78
CA LEU A 132 10.02 -11.11 7.68
C LEU A 132 10.72 -12.37 7.15
N ALA A 133 11.02 -13.33 8.03
CA ALA A 133 11.63 -14.60 7.65
C ALA A 133 10.74 -15.44 6.70
N GLU A 134 9.41 -15.39 6.86
CA GLU A 134 8.46 -16.08 5.96
C GLU A 134 8.45 -15.47 4.55
N LEU A 135 8.80 -14.19 4.45
CA LEU A 135 8.96 -13.47 3.19
C LEU A 135 10.40 -13.55 2.64
N GLY A 136 11.32 -14.18 3.36
CA GLY A 136 12.75 -14.17 3.04
C GLY A 136 13.39 -12.77 3.13
N LEU A 137 12.80 -11.88 3.94
CA LEU A 137 13.19 -10.48 4.14
C LEU A 137 13.91 -10.23 5.47
N ASP A 138 14.11 -11.27 6.28
CA ASP A 138 14.90 -11.19 7.52
C ASP A 138 16.40 -11.15 7.20
N VAL A 139 16.85 -10.01 6.68
CA VAL A 139 18.21 -9.74 6.23
C VAL A 139 18.68 -8.36 6.71
N PRO A 140 20.00 -8.13 6.84
CA PRO A 140 20.51 -6.85 7.33
C PRO A 140 20.00 -5.65 6.53
N GLY A 141 19.53 -4.62 7.24
CA GLY A 141 19.05 -3.37 6.64
C GLY A 141 17.60 -3.40 6.14
N VAL A 142 16.91 -4.53 6.23
CA VAL A 142 15.49 -4.64 5.88
C VAL A 142 14.66 -4.76 7.15
N ASP A 143 13.58 -3.99 7.24
CA ASP A 143 12.60 -4.07 8.32
C ASP A 143 11.16 -3.99 7.79
N ARG A 144 10.20 -3.89 8.71
CA ARG A 144 8.76 -3.85 8.40
C ARG A 144 8.36 -2.75 7.41
N ARG A 145 9.08 -1.62 7.40
CA ARG A 145 8.79 -0.48 6.51
C ARG A 145 8.94 -0.86 5.05
N PHE A 146 9.82 -1.81 4.72
CA PHE A 146 9.91 -2.33 3.36
C PHE A 146 8.67 -3.16 2.97
N VAL A 147 8.10 -3.94 3.91
CA VAL A 147 6.85 -4.69 3.66
C VAL A 147 5.69 -3.73 3.46
N HIS A 148 5.61 -2.67 4.26
CA HIS A 148 4.63 -1.59 4.13
C HIS A 148 4.78 -0.88 2.77
N PHE A 149 6.00 -0.54 2.35
CA PHE A 149 6.27 0.04 1.05
C PHE A 149 5.77 -0.85 -0.10
N CYS A 150 6.05 -2.16 -0.04
CA CYS A 150 5.51 -3.11 -1.02
C CYS A 150 3.98 -3.16 -0.99
N ALA A 151 3.36 -3.25 0.18
CA ALA A 151 1.92 -3.44 0.31
C ALA A 151 1.10 -2.18 0.00
N ALA A 152 1.63 -1.00 0.31
CA ALA A 152 0.95 0.29 0.13
C ALA A 152 1.41 0.98 -1.16
N ALA A 153 2.64 1.48 -1.20
CA ALA A 153 3.14 2.30 -2.30
C ALA A 153 3.27 1.53 -3.63
N LEU A 154 3.50 0.22 -3.58
CA LEU A 154 3.49 -0.68 -4.75
C LEU A 154 2.23 -1.57 -4.81
N GLY A 155 1.24 -1.27 -3.96
CA GLY A 155 -0.05 -1.92 -3.91
C GLY A 155 -0.99 -1.44 -5.01
N VAL A 156 -2.01 -2.24 -5.33
CA VAL A 156 -2.93 -2.00 -6.46
C VAL A 156 -3.59 -0.61 -6.47
N GLU A 157 -3.75 0.01 -5.30
CA GLU A 157 -4.39 1.33 -5.15
C GLU A 157 -3.46 2.52 -5.42
N ALA A 158 -2.13 2.34 -5.30
CA ALA A 158 -1.17 3.44 -5.37
C ALA A 158 0.03 3.18 -6.30
N VAL A 159 0.12 2.01 -6.91
CA VAL A 159 1.27 1.60 -7.74
C VAL A 159 1.51 2.54 -8.94
N ASP A 160 0.47 3.22 -9.43
CA ASP A 160 0.56 4.21 -10.50
C ASP A 160 0.97 5.62 -10.00
N ASP A 161 1.01 5.84 -8.69
CA ASP A 161 1.34 7.12 -8.05
C ASP A 161 2.82 7.20 -7.62
N LEU A 162 3.62 6.18 -7.94
CA LEU A 162 5.06 6.14 -7.60
C LEU A 162 5.82 7.36 -8.14
N GLY A 163 5.35 7.97 -9.23
CA GLY A 163 5.89 9.21 -9.77
C GLY A 163 5.77 10.39 -8.82
N GLU A 164 4.66 10.50 -8.07
CA GLU A 164 4.49 11.58 -7.09
C GLU A 164 5.51 11.47 -5.95
N LEU A 165 5.82 10.24 -5.53
CA LEU A 165 6.81 9.96 -4.49
C LEU A 165 8.22 10.35 -4.93
N ARG A 166 8.61 10.04 -6.17
CA ARG A 166 9.99 10.26 -6.65
C ARG A 166 10.44 11.71 -6.51
N ASP A 167 9.56 12.66 -6.83
CA ASP A 167 9.91 14.09 -6.91
C ASP A 167 10.49 14.64 -5.60
N THR A 168 10.05 14.09 -4.47
CA THR A 168 10.48 14.52 -3.13
C THR A 168 11.10 13.39 -2.32
N PHE A 169 11.35 12.22 -2.92
CA PHE A 169 11.87 11.05 -2.21
C PHE A 169 13.23 11.31 -1.54
N ASP A 170 14.07 12.14 -2.13
CA ASP A 170 15.37 12.52 -1.55
C ASP A 170 15.27 13.29 -0.22
N ALA A 171 14.11 13.88 0.06
CA ALA A 171 13.80 14.53 1.33
C ALA A 171 13.14 13.58 2.34
N ALA A 172 13.00 12.28 2.03
CA ALA A 172 12.56 11.28 3.00
C ALA A 172 13.65 11.01 4.05
N TRP A 173 13.25 10.47 5.20
CA TRP A 173 14.18 10.10 6.27
C TRP A 173 15.33 9.23 5.72
N PRO A 174 16.59 9.55 6.03
CA PRO A 174 17.74 8.80 5.52
C PRO A 174 17.67 7.31 5.84
N ASP A 175 17.23 6.94 7.05
CA ASP A 175 17.11 5.53 7.44
C ASP A 175 16.00 4.80 6.70
N TYR A 176 14.85 5.46 6.45
CA TYR A 176 13.79 4.90 5.61
C TYR A 176 14.29 4.62 4.19
N ARG A 177 14.98 5.58 3.56
CA ARG A 177 15.56 5.40 2.21
C ARG A 177 16.50 4.22 2.14
N GLU A 178 17.34 4.03 3.15
CA GLU A 178 18.27 2.89 3.20
C GLU A 178 17.53 1.56 3.38
N VAL A 179 16.44 1.52 4.14
CA VAL A 179 15.58 0.32 4.23
C VAL A 179 14.97 -0.03 2.87
N ILE A 180 14.41 0.95 2.16
CA ILE A 180 13.82 0.71 0.83
C ILE A 180 14.90 0.28 -0.17
N ARG A 181 16.07 0.94 -0.14
CA ARG A 181 17.22 0.58 -0.98
C ARG A 181 17.67 -0.87 -0.73
N ALA A 182 17.88 -1.24 0.53
CA ALA A 182 18.31 -2.57 0.92
C ALA A 182 17.28 -3.64 0.54
N GLY A 183 16.00 -3.37 0.79
CA GLY A 183 14.89 -4.26 0.46
C GLY A 183 14.80 -4.52 -1.04
N LEU A 184 14.77 -3.46 -1.86
CA LEU A 184 14.72 -3.56 -3.32
C LEU A 184 15.93 -4.32 -3.89
N LEU A 185 17.15 -3.99 -3.43
CA LEU A 185 18.35 -4.71 -3.86
C LEU A 185 18.29 -6.20 -3.52
N HIS A 186 17.81 -6.54 -2.32
CA HIS A 186 17.68 -7.91 -1.88
C HIS A 186 16.66 -8.69 -2.73
N VAL A 187 15.47 -8.12 -2.96
CA VAL A 187 14.44 -8.82 -3.75
C VAL A 187 14.83 -9.00 -5.21
N VAL A 188 15.53 -8.02 -5.79
CA VAL A 188 16.03 -8.11 -7.18
C VAL A 188 17.12 -9.17 -7.31
N ARG A 189 18.05 -9.24 -6.36
CA ARG A 189 19.21 -10.15 -6.43
C ARG A 189 18.86 -11.58 -6.04
N ASN A 190 18.11 -11.76 -4.96
CA ASN A 190 17.90 -13.07 -4.33
C ASN A 190 16.53 -13.66 -4.63
N ARG A 191 15.59 -12.86 -5.17
CA ARG A 191 14.24 -13.28 -5.56
C ARG A 191 13.50 -14.08 -4.46
N PRO A 192 13.49 -13.61 -3.20
CA PRO A 192 12.89 -14.34 -2.08
C PRO A 192 11.36 -14.37 -2.16
N LEU A 193 10.75 -13.38 -2.81
CA LEU A 193 9.30 -13.26 -2.98
C LEU A 193 8.87 -13.90 -4.30
N SER A 194 8.03 -14.92 -4.22
CA SER A 194 7.34 -15.47 -5.40
C SER A 194 6.25 -14.51 -5.89
N VAL A 195 5.83 -14.66 -7.15
CA VAL A 195 4.69 -13.93 -7.72
C VAL A 195 3.41 -14.09 -6.90
N ASP A 196 3.14 -15.29 -6.37
CA ASP A 196 1.97 -15.54 -5.53
C ASP A 196 2.05 -14.79 -4.20
N ARG A 197 3.23 -14.79 -3.56
CA ARG A 197 3.45 -14.04 -2.31
C ARG A 197 3.36 -12.54 -2.53
N TRP A 198 3.91 -12.06 -3.64
CA TRP A 198 3.77 -10.68 -4.06
C TRP A 198 2.29 -10.31 -4.24
N TYR A 199 1.54 -11.09 -5.01
CA TYR A 199 0.12 -10.84 -5.23
C TYR A 199 -0.70 -10.88 -3.93
N GLN A 200 -0.39 -11.79 -3.00
CA GLN A 200 -1.04 -11.84 -1.69
C GLN A 200 -0.77 -10.59 -0.83
N LEU A 201 0.35 -9.90 -1.05
CA LEU A 201 0.76 -8.72 -0.32
C LEU A 201 0.25 -7.41 -0.97
N THR A 202 0.26 -7.33 -2.30
CA THR A 202 0.08 -6.08 -3.06
C THR A 202 -1.16 -6.06 -3.93
N TYR A 203 -1.76 -7.23 -4.20
CA TYR A 203 -2.80 -7.45 -5.21
C TYR A 203 -2.43 -7.09 -6.64
N VAL A 204 -1.15 -6.82 -6.91
CA VAL A 204 -0.63 -6.61 -8.27
C VAL A 204 -0.09 -7.94 -8.78
N ARG A 205 -0.64 -8.45 -9.89
CA ARG A 205 -0.26 -9.76 -10.43
C ARG A 205 0.78 -9.60 -11.53
N PHE A 206 1.83 -10.40 -11.48
CA PHE A 206 2.80 -10.53 -12.58
C PHE A 206 2.61 -11.86 -13.32
N PRO A 207 2.95 -11.95 -14.61
CA PRO A 207 2.88 -13.22 -15.35
C PRO A 207 3.85 -14.27 -14.81
N ASP A 208 5.08 -13.84 -14.49
CA ASP A 208 6.11 -14.72 -13.94
C ASP A 208 7.12 -13.98 -13.04
N GLN A 209 8.06 -14.76 -12.49
CA GLN A 209 9.08 -14.25 -11.57
C GLN A 209 10.06 -13.27 -12.25
N GLN A 210 10.31 -13.45 -13.55
CA GLN A 210 11.23 -12.60 -14.29
C GLN A 210 10.61 -11.20 -14.46
N ASP A 211 9.33 -11.12 -14.79
CA ASP A 211 8.61 -9.84 -14.92
C ASP A 211 8.54 -9.10 -13.58
N LEU A 212 8.22 -9.80 -12.48
CA LEU A 212 8.25 -9.21 -11.13
C LEU A 212 9.65 -8.67 -10.80
N THR A 213 10.69 -9.46 -11.05
CA THR A 213 12.07 -9.06 -10.78
C THR A 213 12.48 -7.84 -11.62
N ALA A 214 12.08 -7.80 -12.89
CA ALA A 214 12.36 -6.70 -13.81
C ALA A 214 11.66 -5.41 -13.36
N TYR A 215 10.39 -5.50 -12.96
CA TYR A 215 9.65 -4.37 -12.40
C TYR A 215 10.32 -3.81 -11.14
N LEU A 216 10.68 -4.66 -10.18
CA LEU A 216 11.34 -4.23 -8.94
C LEU A 216 12.73 -3.62 -9.18
N ALA A 217 13.46 -4.12 -10.19
CA ALA A 217 14.73 -3.53 -10.61
C ALA A 217 14.53 -2.13 -11.23
N GLN A 218 13.44 -1.93 -11.98
CA GLN A 218 13.09 -0.61 -12.51
C GLN A 218 12.64 0.34 -11.39
N VAL A 219 11.88 -0.12 -10.39
CA VAL A 219 11.53 0.69 -9.20
C VAL A 219 12.79 1.14 -8.47
N TYR A 220 13.75 0.23 -8.26
CA TYR A 220 15.04 0.57 -7.68
C TYR A 220 15.75 1.65 -8.49
N ALA A 221 15.88 1.45 -9.81
CA ALA A 221 16.57 2.40 -10.67
C ALA A 221 15.87 3.77 -10.72
N TYR A 222 14.53 3.77 -10.70
CA TYR A 222 13.69 4.96 -10.71
C TYR A 222 13.89 5.83 -9.46
N LEU A 223 13.97 5.19 -8.28
CA LEU A 223 14.12 5.89 -7.00
C LEU A 223 15.57 6.24 -6.67
N PHE A 224 16.55 5.45 -7.11
CA PHE A 224 17.94 5.55 -6.61
C PHE A 224 19.02 5.78 -7.67
N ASP A 225 18.77 5.43 -8.93
CA ASP A 225 19.78 5.51 -10.00
C ASP A 225 19.44 6.59 -11.06
N GLY A 226 18.39 7.39 -10.83
CA GLY A 226 17.99 8.47 -11.72
C GLY A 226 17.37 8.00 -13.05
N PHE A 227 16.76 6.82 -13.08
CA PHE A 227 16.06 6.33 -14.27
C PHE A 227 14.77 7.12 -14.49
N ASP A 228 14.61 7.83 -15.62
CA ASP A 228 13.55 8.84 -15.79
C ASP A 228 12.13 8.31 -16.02
N ALA A 229 11.97 7.07 -16.50
CA ALA A 229 10.65 6.53 -16.81
C ALA A 229 10.04 5.80 -15.60
N MET A 230 8.82 6.18 -15.21
CA MET A 230 8.06 5.48 -14.18
C MET A 230 7.84 4.02 -14.62
N PRO A 231 8.20 3.02 -13.79
CA PRO A 231 7.98 1.62 -14.12
C PRO A 231 6.48 1.34 -14.25
N PRO A 232 6.00 0.88 -15.42
CA PRO A 232 4.59 0.53 -15.55
C PRO A 232 4.33 -0.75 -14.76
N ALA A 233 3.39 -0.68 -13.82
CA ALA A 233 2.84 -1.91 -13.23
C ALA A 233 1.98 -2.65 -14.28
N PRO A 234 1.88 -3.98 -14.17
CA PRO A 234 1.11 -4.81 -15.10
C PRO A 234 -0.37 -4.41 -15.09
N GLN A 235 -1.03 -4.57 -16.25
CA GLN A 235 -2.46 -4.36 -16.42
C GLN A 235 -3.27 -5.54 -15.91
#